data_AF-A0A7J0A3F8-F1
#
_entry.id   AF-A0A7J0A3F8-F1
#
_cell.length_a   1.000
_cell.length_b   1.000
_cell.length_c   1.000
_cell.angle_alpha   90.00
_cell.angle_beta   90.00
_cell.angle_gamma   90.00
#
_symmetry.space_group_name_H-M   'P 1'
#
loop_
_entity.id
_entity.type
_entity.pdbx_description
1 polymer ?
#
loop_
_entity_poly.entity_id
_entity_poly.type
_entity_poly.pdbx_seq_one_letter_code
_entity_poly.pdbx_strand_id
1 'polypeptide(L)'
;MKQKLFLAAMAAIAMTSCSNDETLEINTGTERAIDFRTAMATRAIETTISNLDSFYVTAFNENIINAPYFKDLKFKKREENSTIFVSEDKYYYPGDGTNLTFYAYAPSAEELGSGSNLEIDNTIKNLTLKGFSPADSIPDQVDFIATKTTGNNKNNVDSVPLVFKHCLSQIEIKAIQQNPNNSYSFEIKGVRIAQAISKGDFDFTAFASESESESGWNLSAYTDKQIYTYEFDEPKDMAQGASLMDKCGGAMLIPQQLTAWDVVNNKENTRKGAYISLLLRITTKDGALVYPFKEDAEAGKEYAWAAIPVDTKWEAGKKYVYRLNFANGAGYVDPEEDTNKGKPILDGEVKFDVEVTDWESHDYTGNMENGEITEDLDETDTEDPWGGE
;
A
#
# COMPACT_ATOMS: atom_id res chain seq x y z
N MET A 1 -10.38 -63.57 64.03
CA MET A 1 -11.47 -62.78 64.64
C MET A 1 -10.92 -61.44 65.08
N LYS A 2 -11.61 -60.37 64.69
CA LYS A 2 -11.81 -59.08 65.41
C LYS A 2 -10.59 -58.23 65.80
N GLN A 3 -10.66 -56.99 65.29
CA GLN A 3 -10.43 -55.72 66.02
C GLN A 3 -8.97 -55.42 66.44
N LYS A 4 -8.43 -54.20 66.42
CA LYS A 4 -8.88 -52.83 66.20
C LYS A 4 -7.58 -52.00 66.09
N LEU A 5 -7.50 -51.10 65.12
CA LEU A 5 -7.36 -49.65 65.30
C LEU A 5 -6.23 -49.11 66.23
N PHE A 6 -5.32 -48.33 65.59
CA PHE A 6 -4.97 -46.91 65.89
C PHE A 6 -3.83 -46.50 66.86
N LEU A 7 -3.29 -45.30 66.51
CA LEU A 7 -2.42 -44.33 67.21
C LEU A 7 -0.89 -44.62 67.21
N ALA A 8 0.04 -43.65 67.10
CA ALA A 8 0.12 -42.18 66.97
C ALA A 8 1.59 -41.88 66.51
N ALA A 9 2.09 -40.73 66.03
CA ALA A 9 1.87 -39.30 66.28
C ALA A 9 2.47 -38.52 65.06
N MET A 10 1.81 -37.53 64.45
CA MET A 10 1.62 -36.13 64.87
C MET A 10 2.93 -35.30 64.90
N ALA A 11 3.11 -34.48 63.86
CA ALA A 11 3.79 -33.19 63.95
C ALA A 11 2.88 -32.15 63.28
N ALA A 12 2.31 -31.28 64.10
CA ALA A 12 1.51 -30.14 63.69
C ALA A 12 2.39 -28.89 63.73
N ILE A 13 2.43 -28.15 62.62
CA ILE A 13 2.57 -26.69 62.65
C ILE A 13 1.43 -26.15 61.79
N ALA A 14 0.52 -25.46 62.46
CA ALA A 14 -0.53 -24.70 61.84
C ALA A 14 0.06 -23.39 61.30
N MET A 15 -0.31 -23.02 60.08
CA MET A 15 -0.50 -21.62 59.72
C MET A 15 -1.82 -21.48 58.98
N THR A 16 -2.79 -21.00 59.75
CA THR A 16 -3.82 -20.03 59.34
C THR A 16 -4.55 -20.28 58.03
N SER A 17 -5.68 -20.99 58.20
CA SER A 17 -6.95 -20.70 57.54
C SER A 17 -7.15 -19.20 57.28
N CYS A 18 -7.09 -18.79 56.03
CA CYS A 18 -8.02 -17.82 55.48
C CYS A 18 -8.57 -18.42 54.19
N SER A 19 -9.89 -18.59 54.22
CA SER A 19 -10.81 -18.87 53.12
C SER A 19 -10.19 -18.79 51.72
N ASN A 20 -10.37 -19.85 50.95
CA ASN A 20 -10.64 -19.68 49.52
C ASN A 20 -11.90 -18.84 49.42
N ASP A 21 -11.74 -17.52 49.43
CA ASP A 21 -12.70 -16.65 48.78
C ASP A 21 -12.40 -16.83 47.29
N GLU A 22 -13.00 -17.87 46.71
CA GLU A 22 -13.43 -17.79 45.32
C GLU A 22 -14.41 -16.62 45.29
N THR A 23 -13.88 -15.40 45.14
CA THR A 23 -14.64 -14.38 44.46
C THR A 23 -14.87 -14.97 43.08
N LEU A 24 -16.06 -15.51 42.88
CA LEU A 24 -16.70 -15.56 41.58
C LEU A 24 -16.30 -14.25 40.91
N GLU A 25 -15.38 -14.30 39.94
CA GLU A 25 -15.12 -13.17 39.07
C GLU A 25 -16.49 -12.85 38.48
N ILE A 26 -17.11 -11.81 39.04
CA ILE A 26 -18.34 -11.26 38.51
C ILE A 26 -17.90 -10.73 37.16
N ASN A 27 -18.19 -11.52 36.14
CA ASN A 27 -17.95 -11.26 34.74
C ASN A 27 -18.91 -10.14 34.30
N THR A 28 -18.68 -8.94 34.83
CA THR A 28 -19.24 -7.67 34.34
C THR A 28 -18.10 -7.02 33.59
N GLY A 29 -18.23 -6.85 32.27
CA GLY A 29 -17.18 -6.35 31.37
C GLY A 29 -16.76 -4.89 31.57
N THR A 30 -16.48 -4.49 32.80
CA THR A 30 -16.13 -3.15 33.26
C THR A 30 -14.76 -3.08 33.94
N GLU A 31 -14.07 -4.21 34.16
CA GLU A 31 -12.73 -4.23 34.81
C GLU A 31 -11.56 -4.45 33.85
N ARG A 32 -11.83 -4.62 32.55
CA ARG A 32 -10.78 -4.82 31.55
C ARG A 32 -10.41 -3.50 30.88
N ALA A 33 -9.11 -3.26 30.75
CA ALA A 33 -8.60 -2.17 29.94
C ALA A 33 -9.09 -2.32 28.49
N ILE A 34 -9.20 -1.21 27.77
CA ILE A 34 -9.57 -1.19 26.36
C ILE A 34 -8.46 -1.92 25.59
N ASP A 35 -8.79 -3.10 25.08
CA ASP A 35 -7.96 -3.91 24.21
C ASP A 35 -8.61 -4.01 22.83
N PHE A 36 -7.80 -4.28 21.81
CA PHE A 36 -8.26 -4.43 20.44
C PHE A 36 -8.01 -5.85 19.94
N ARG A 37 -8.89 -6.33 19.07
CA ARG A 37 -8.63 -7.50 18.26
C ARG A 37 -8.74 -7.13 16.80
N THR A 38 -7.88 -7.68 15.97
CA THR A 38 -8.10 -7.62 14.53
C THR A 38 -9.19 -8.62 14.16
N ALA A 39 -10.17 -8.20 13.37
CA ALA A 39 -11.24 -9.07 12.89
C ALA A 39 -10.86 -9.63 11.52
N MET A 40 -10.88 -10.96 11.38
CA MET A 40 -10.86 -11.59 10.06
C MET A 40 -12.19 -11.28 9.38
N ALA A 41 -12.19 -10.45 8.33
CA ALA A 41 -13.34 -10.34 7.47
C ALA A 41 -13.68 -11.75 6.96
N THR A 42 -14.91 -12.21 7.20
CA THR A 42 -15.32 -13.57 6.88
C THR A 42 -15.22 -13.82 5.37
N ARG A 43 -14.33 -14.75 4.99
CA ARG A 43 -14.05 -15.32 3.64
C ARG A 43 -13.03 -14.61 2.74
N ALA A 44 -11.84 -14.35 3.25
CA ALA A 44 -10.58 -14.53 2.51
C ALA A 44 -9.45 -14.59 3.55
N ILE A 45 -8.38 -15.32 3.26
CA ILE A 45 -7.23 -15.40 4.15
C ILE A 45 -6.55 -14.03 4.11
N GLU A 46 -6.73 -13.21 5.15
CA GLU A 46 -5.91 -12.02 5.35
C GLU A 46 -4.52 -12.45 5.84
N THR A 47 -3.54 -12.38 4.96
CA THR A 47 -2.12 -12.62 5.26
C THR A 47 -1.49 -11.37 5.92
N THR A 48 -2.18 -10.23 5.98
CA THR A 48 -1.66 -8.95 6.49
C THR A 48 -1.70 -8.83 8.02
N ILE A 49 -2.67 -9.45 8.72
CA ILE A 49 -2.71 -9.44 10.20
C ILE A 49 -1.51 -10.18 10.81
N SER A 50 -1.03 -11.26 10.19
CA SER A 50 0.10 -12.03 10.74
C SER A 50 1.36 -11.17 10.87
N ASN A 51 1.53 -10.19 9.98
CA ASN A 51 2.71 -9.33 9.93
C ASN A 51 2.55 -8.02 10.72
N LEU A 52 1.36 -7.70 11.24
CA LEU A 52 1.13 -6.46 11.99
C LEU A 52 1.52 -6.61 13.46
N ASP A 53 2.70 -6.15 13.86
CA ASP A 53 3.16 -6.30 15.25
C ASP A 53 2.62 -5.25 16.21
N SER A 54 2.33 -4.06 15.70
CA SER A 54 1.75 -2.97 16.48
C SER A 54 1.07 -1.95 15.61
N PHE A 55 0.16 -1.18 16.21
CA PHE A 55 -0.49 -0.02 15.61
C PHE A 55 -0.73 1.04 16.68
N TYR A 56 -1.20 2.21 16.24
CA TYR A 56 -1.42 3.37 17.09
C TYR A 56 -2.89 3.76 17.04
N VAL A 57 -3.44 4.21 18.17
CA VAL A 57 -4.85 4.56 18.30
C VAL A 57 -5.04 5.92 18.93
N THR A 58 -5.88 6.74 18.32
CA THR A 58 -6.46 7.94 18.94
C THR A 58 -7.95 7.71 19.17
N ALA A 59 -8.40 7.97 20.39
CA ALA A 59 -9.79 7.81 20.81
C ALA A 59 -10.44 9.15 21.13
N PHE A 60 -11.70 9.29 20.75
CA PHE A 60 -12.56 10.41 21.11
C PHE A 60 -13.78 9.91 21.87
N ASN A 61 -14.30 10.71 22.80
CA ASN A 61 -15.57 10.45 23.49
C ASN A 61 -16.60 11.55 23.17
N GLU A 62 -17.86 11.30 23.46
CA GLU A 62 -18.91 12.31 23.30
C GLU A 62 -18.89 13.40 24.39
N ASN A 63 -18.30 13.09 25.56
CA ASN A 63 -18.45 13.91 26.76
C ASN A 63 -17.45 15.07 26.87
N ILE A 64 -16.30 15.02 26.19
CA ILE A 64 -15.25 16.06 26.24
C ILE A 64 -14.83 16.44 24.81
N ILE A 65 -15.03 17.71 24.45
CA ILE A 65 -14.72 18.25 23.12
C ILE A 65 -13.40 19.03 23.05
N ASN A 66 -12.68 19.16 24.17
CA ASN A 66 -11.44 19.97 24.23
C ASN A 66 -10.16 19.12 24.22
N ALA A 67 -10.28 17.81 24.30
CA ALA A 67 -9.16 16.86 24.30
C ALA A 67 -9.64 15.48 23.81
N PRO A 68 -8.76 14.69 23.17
CA PRO A 68 -9.06 13.30 22.88
C PRO A 68 -9.11 12.49 24.18
N TYR A 69 -9.81 11.36 24.16
CA TYR A 69 -9.87 10.43 25.29
C TYR A 69 -8.49 9.82 25.59
N PHE A 70 -7.77 9.45 24.54
CA PHE A 70 -6.32 9.26 24.49
C PHE A 70 -5.86 9.48 23.04
N LYS A 71 -4.57 9.76 22.83
CA LYS A 71 -4.02 10.01 21.50
C LYS A 71 -2.79 9.17 21.26
N ASP A 72 -2.64 8.73 20.01
CA ASP A 72 -1.44 8.08 19.50
C ASP A 72 -0.88 6.99 20.44
N LEU A 73 -1.80 6.22 21.04
CA LEU A 73 -1.43 5.19 22.01
C LEU A 73 -1.04 3.93 21.25
N LYS A 74 0.16 3.42 21.52
CA LYS A 74 0.66 2.21 20.89
C LYS A 74 0.00 0.96 21.48
N PHE A 75 -0.53 0.12 20.60
CA PHE A 75 -1.02 -1.21 20.89
C PHE A 75 -0.11 -2.24 20.23
N LYS A 76 0.41 -3.18 21.00
CA LYS A 76 1.30 -4.27 20.52
C LYS A 76 0.58 -5.60 20.65
N LYS A 77 0.92 -6.56 19.79
CA LYS A 77 0.48 -7.95 19.97
C LYS A 77 0.79 -8.40 21.40
N ARG A 78 -0.19 -9.00 22.08
CA ARG A 78 -0.03 -9.50 23.45
C ARG A 78 1.07 -10.57 23.54
N GLU A 79 1.15 -11.42 22.52
CA GLU A 79 2.12 -12.50 22.36
C GLU A 79 2.26 -12.84 20.87
N GLU A 80 3.27 -13.63 20.51
CA GLU A 80 3.49 -14.07 19.13
C GLU A 80 2.24 -14.77 18.58
N ASN A 81 1.81 -14.40 17.37
CA ASN A 81 0.57 -14.88 16.71
C ASN A 81 -0.75 -14.55 17.44
N SER A 82 -0.74 -13.69 18.47
CA SER A 82 -1.97 -13.18 19.09
C SER A 82 -2.75 -12.30 18.12
N THR A 83 -4.08 -12.47 18.09
CA THR A 83 -5.01 -11.54 17.44
C THR A 83 -5.44 -10.39 18.36
N ILE A 84 -5.03 -10.44 19.64
CA ILE A 84 -5.30 -9.43 20.65
C ILE A 84 -4.08 -8.51 20.81
N PHE A 85 -4.36 -7.21 20.82
CA PHE A 85 -3.41 -6.14 20.99
C PHE A 85 -3.71 -5.35 22.25
N VAL A 86 -2.66 -5.08 23.02
CA VAL A 86 -2.72 -4.43 24.34
C VAL A 86 -1.78 -3.24 24.37
N SER A 87 -2.09 -2.24 25.20
CA SER A 87 -1.23 -1.08 25.46
C SER A 87 -0.56 -1.19 26.84
N GLU A 88 0.57 -0.50 27.00
CA GLU A 88 1.25 -0.39 28.30
C GLU A 88 0.43 0.49 29.27
N ASP A 89 -0.04 1.64 28.79
CA ASP A 89 -0.98 2.50 29.51
C ASP A 89 -2.41 1.97 29.38
N LYS A 90 -3.13 1.88 30.51
CA LYS A 90 -4.47 1.30 30.57
C LYS A 90 -5.54 2.37 30.65
N TYR A 91 -6.45 2.34 29.69
CA TYR A 91 -7.68 3.14 29.64
C TYR A 91 -8.90 2.23 29.76
N TYR A 92 -10.00 2.71 30.32
CA TYR A 92 -11.22 1.93 30.56
C TYR A 92 -12.43 2.63 29.98
N TYR A 93 -13.45 1.89 29.56
CA TYR A 93 -14.66 2.52 29.04
C TYR A 93 -15.38 3.40 30.09
N PRO A 94 -16.00 4.53 29.67
CA PRO A 94 -16.91 5.27 30.52
C PRO A 94 -18.04 4.38 31.06
N GLY A 95 -18.29 4.45 32.37
CA GLY A 95 -19.27 3.59 33.06
C GLY A 95 -20.73 3.84 32.65
N ASP A 96 -21.02 5.01 32.07
CA ASP A 96 -22.35 5.39 31.56
C ASP A 96 -22.70 4.70 30.22
N GLY A 97 -21.76 3.99 29.61
CA GLY A 97 -21.93 3.33 28.32
C GLY A 97 -21.81 4.24 27.12
N THR A 98 -21.20 5.43 27.29
CA THR A 98 -20.84 6.33 26.19
C THR A 98 -19.95 5.61 25.18
N ASN A 99 -20.23 5.81 23.89
CA ASN A 99 -19.37 5.31 22.81
C ASN A 99 -18.08 6.10 22.75
N LEU A 100 -16.99 5.38 22.53
CA LEU A 100 -15.72 5.91 22.08
C LEU A 100 -15.59 5.66 20.58
N THR A 101 -15.09 6.66 19.85
CA THR A 101 -14.66 6.54 18.45
C THR A 101 -13.16 6.33 18.45
N PHE A 102 -12.70 5.28 17.78
CA PHE A 102 -11.29 4.93 17.66
C PHE A 102 -10.84 5.09 16.22
N TYR A 103 -9.79 5.85 16.01
CA TYR A 103 -9.02 5.86 14.77
C TYR A 103 -7.71 5.10 15.03
N ALA A 104 -7.47 4.05 14.25
CA ALA A 104 -6.27 3.24 14.37
C ALA A 104 -5.50 3.24 13.05
N TYR A 105 -4.17 3.22 13.13
CA TYR A 105 -3.30 3.14 11.95
C TYR A 105 -1.96 2.46 12.23
N ALA A 106 -1.34 2.01 11.16
CA ALA A 106 0.05 1.53 11.16
C ALA A 106 0.74 1.90 9.82
N PRO A 107 2.08 2.00 9.80
CA PRO A 107 3.00 2.01 10.95
C PRO A 107 2.90 3.31 11.77
N SER A 108 3.86 3.61 12.65
CA SER A 108 3.84 4.88 13.40
C SER A 108 3.90 6.09 12.47
N ALA A 109 3.45 7.26 12.95
CA ALA A 109 3.47 8.48 12.13
C ALA A 109 4.90 8.89 11.73
N GLU A 110 5.91 8.54 12.52
CA GLU A 110 7.33 8.74 12.22
C GLU A 110 7.81 7.79 11.10
N GLU A 111 7.37 6.53 11.13
CA GLU A 111 7.70 5.52 10.11
C GLU A 111 6.95 5.74 8.79
N LEU A 112 5.81 6.43 8.81
CA LEU A 112 5.09 6.86 7.61
C LEU A 112 5.87 7.89 6.77
N GLY A 113 6.95 8.46 7.31
CA GLY A 113 7.89 9.29 6.56
C GLY A 113 8.21 10.63 7.22
N SER A 114 9.34 11.21 6.79
CA SER A 114 9.82 12.49 7.32
C SER A 114 8.86 13.63 6.99
N GLY A 115 8.29 14.27 8.02
CA GLY A 115 7.40 15.42 7.86
C GLY A 115 5.91 15.12 8.00
N SER A 116 5.54 13.84 8.15
CA SER A 116 4.20 13.42 8.54
C SER A 116 3.89 13.90 9.96
N ASN A 117 2.74 14.56 10.16
CA ASN A 117 2.31 15.01 11.48
C ASN A 117 0.84 14.69 11.73
N LEU A 118 0.49 14.18 12.90
CA LEU A 118 -0.90 14.02 13.29
C LEU A 118 -1.47 15.30 13.87
N GLU A 119 -2.51 15.82 13.19
CA GLU A 119 -3.36 16.88 13.70
C GLU A 119 -4.66 16.31 14.26
N ILE A 120 -5.06 16.83 15.42
CA ILE A 120 -6.30 16.46 16.10
C ILE A 120 -7.20 17.69 16.15
N ASP A 121 -8.39 17.58 15.58
CA ASP A 121 -9.47 18.54 15.80
C ASP A 121 -10.49 17.93 16.76
N ASN A 122 -10.47 18.38 18.02
CA ASN A 122 -11.39 17.89 19.04
C ASN A 122 -12.83 18.37 18.86
N THR A 123 -13.05 19.47 18.13
CA THR A 123 -14.38 20.03 17.90
C THR A 123 -15.21 19.09 17.03
N ILE A 124 -14.59 18.58 15.96
CA ILE A 124 -15.21 17.62 15.03
C ILE A 124 -14.75 16.18 15.27
N LYS A 125 -13.91 15.93 16.28
CA LYS A 125 -13.35 14.62 16.65
C LYS A 125 -12.68 13.94 15.45
N ASN A 126 -11.85 14.71 14.75
CA ASN A 126 -11.13 14.27 13.57
C ASN A 126 -9.65 14.04 13.89
N LEU A 127 -9.07 13.09 13.18
CA LEU A 127 -7.64 12.85 13.11
C LEU A 127 -7.21 13.06 11.66
N THR A 128 -6.13 13.80 11.44
CA THR A 128 -5.57 14.04 10.11
C THR A 128 -4.08 13.78 10.13
N LEU A 129 -3.59 13.01 9.17
CA LEU A 129 -2.16 12.90 8.89
C LEU A 129 -1.80 13.97 7.87
N LYS A 130 -0.95 14.92 8.25
CA LYS A 130 -0.54 16.03 7.40
C LYS A 130 0.77 15.75 6.70
N GLY A 131 0.84 16.10 5.42
CA GLY A 131 2.07 16.15 4.66
C GLY A 131 2.76 14.81 4.45
N PHE A 132 2.00 13.71 4.44
CA PHE A 132 2.53 12.38 4.11
C PHE A 132 3.17 12.39 2.73
N SER A 133 4.33 11.76 2.61
CA SER A 133 5.09 11.62 1.37
C SER A 133 5.71 10.23 1.33
N PRO A 134 5.44 9.41 0.30
CA PRO A 134 6.17 8.17 0.08
C PRO A 134 7.67 8.43 -0.05
N ALA A 135 8.49 7.46 0.36
CA ALA A 135 9.93 7.49 0.12
C ALA A 135 10.25 7.49 -1.39
N ASP A 136 11.31 8.18 -1.79
CA ASP A 136 11.76 8.26 -3.18
C ASP A 136 12.20 6.89 -3.72
N SER A 137 12.89 6.14 -2.87
CA SER A 137 13.30 4.76 -3.12
C SER A 137 12.10 3.86 -2.87
N ILE A 138 11.64 3.17 -3.91
CA ILE A 138 10.47 2.29 -3.84
C ILE A 138 10.63 1.20 -2.76
N PRO A 139 11.79 0.52 -2.61
CA PRO A 139 11.97 -0.47 -1.54
C PRO A 139 11.82 0.07 -0.13
N ASP A 140 11.95 1.38 0.07
CA ASP A 140 11.85 2.04 1.38
C ASP A 140 10.44 2.58 1.65
N GLN A 141 9.49 2.40 0.71
CA GLN A 141 8.10 2.82 0.88
C GLN A 141 7.37 1.89 1.84
N VAL A 142 6.47 2.46 2.64
CA VAL A 142 5.71 1.74 3.65
C VAL A 142 4.24 1.63 3.27
N ASP A 143 3.63 0.53 3.69
CA ASP A 143 2.20 0.31 3.55
C ASP A 143 1.45 1.02 4.68
N PHE A 144 0.72 2.08 4.33
CA PHE A 144 -0.10 2.82 5.28
C PHE A 144 -1.50 2.19 5.35
N ILE A 145 -1.84 1.66 6.52
CA ILE A 145 -3.16 1.10 6.80
C ILE A 145 -3.87 1.92 7.88
N ALA A 146 -5.19 2.07 7.75
CA ALA A 146 -6.00 2.76 8.74
C ALA A 146 -7.38 2.10 8.90
N THR A 147 -8.01 2.39 10.03
CA THR A 147 -9.40 2.00 10.30
C THR A 147 -10.06 2.95 11.30
N LYS A 148 -11.39 2.95 11.28
CA LYS A 148 -12.23 3.62 12.28
C LYS A 148 -13.24 2.62 12.79
N THR A 149 -13.45 2.64 14.10
CA THR A 149 -14.49 1.84 14.73
C THR A 149 -15.03 2.55 15.95
N THR A 150 -16.11 2.01 16.53
CA THR A 150 -16.67 2.52 17.78
C THR A 150 -16.81 1.41 18.81
N GLY A 151 -16.79 1.77 20.09
CA GLY A 151 -16.96 0.81 21.16
C GLY A 151 -17.39 1.40 22.48
N ASN A 152 -18.00 0.57 23.33
CA ASN A 152 -18.42 0.91 24.68
C ASN A 152 -18.35 -0.32 25.61
N ASN A 153 -18.65 -0.12 26.88
CA ASN A 153 -18.64 -1.16 27.92
C ASN A 153 -19.75 -2.23 27.81
N LYS A 154 -20.60 -2.21 26.77
CA LYS A 154 -21.69 -3.16 26.54
C LYS A 154 -21.51 -4.00 25.27
N ASN A 155 -20.94 -3.41 24.22
CA ASN A 155 -20.90 -4.01 22.89
C ASN A 155 -19.54 -4.66 22.56
N ASN A 156 -18.47 -4.28 23.25
CA ASN A 156 -17.11 -4.75 23.01
C ASN A 156 -16.48 -5.31 24.29
N VAL A 157 -17.26 -6.17 24.96
CA VAL A 157 -17.00 -6.68 26.32
C VAL A 157 -15.65 -7.41 26.44
N ASP A 158 -15.19 -8.03 25.34
CA ASP A 158 -13.92 -8.77 25.29
C ASP A 158 -12.78 -8.01 24.60
N SER A 159 -13.10 -7.16 23.61
CA SER A 159 -12.17 -6.30 22.84
C SER A 159 -12.93 -5.55 21.75
N VAL A 160 -12.31 -4.56 21.12
CA VAL A 160 -12.86 -3.88 19.94
C VAL A 160 -12.36 -4.56 18.64
N PRO A 161 -13.23 -4.96 17.71
CA PRO A 161 -12.80 -5.46 16.40
C PRO A 161 -12.29 -4.31 15.51
N LEU A 162 -11.12 -4.53 14.88
CA LEU A 162 -10.52 -3.65 13.88
C LEU A 162 -10.44 -4.36 12.53
N VAL A 163 -10.87 -3.68 11.46
CA VAL A 163 -10.69 -4.11 10.07
C VAL A 163 -9.91 -3.03 9.36
N PHE A 164 -8.61 -3.26 9.17
CA PHE A 164 -7.72 -2.31 8.50
C PHE A 164 -7.97 -2.32 7.00
N LYS A 165 -7.78 -1.15 6.37
CA LYS A 165 -7.79 -0.99 4.92
C LYS A 165 -6.48 -0.32 4.51
N HIS A 166 -5.96 -0.70 3.34
CA HIS A 166 -4.84 -0.02 2.70
C HIS A 166 -5.26 1.39 2.26
N CYS A 167 -4.51 2.40 2.66
CA CYS A 167 -4.78 3.80 2.35
C CYS A 167 -4.15 4.22 1.02
N LEU A 168 -3.17 3.47 0.51
CA LEU A 168 -2.39 3.77 -0.68
C LEU A 168 -2.83 2.92 -1.87
N SER A 169 -2.27 3.20 -3.04
CA SER A 169 -2.35 2.35 -4.23
C SER A 169 -1.04 1.56 -4.37
N GLN A 170 -1.14 0.25 -4.59
CA GLN A 170 0.02 -0.60 -4.85
C GLN A 170 0.27 -0.67 -6.35
N ILE A 171 1.49 -0.34 -6.79
CA ILE A 171 1.88 -0.39 -8.20
C ILE A 171 2.91 -1.49 -8.42
N GLU A 172 2.61 -2.41 -9.31
CA GLU A 172 3.52 -3.46 -9.76
C GLU A 172 3.82 -3.27 -11.25
N ILE A 173 5.09 -3.40 -11.63
CA ILE A 173 5.53 -3.31 -13.01
C ILE A 173 6.06 -4.68 -13.44
N LYS A 174 5.49 -5.21 -14.51
CA LYS A 174 5.96 -6.40 -15.22
C LYS A 174 6.39 -5.98 -16.61
N ALA A 175 7.47 -6.58 -17.08
CA ALA A 175 7.94 -6.35 -18.44
C ALA A 175 8.12 -7.71 -19.13
N ILE A 176 7.60 -7.81 -20.34
CA ILE A 176 7.65 -9.03 -21.15
C ILE A 176 8.16 -8.72 -22.55
N GLN A 177 9.03 -9.58 -23.04
CA GLN A 177 9.45 -9.58 -24.43
C GLN A 177 8.71 -10.69 -25.20
N GLN A 178 7.54 -10.38 -25.75
CA GLN A 178 6.79 -11.33 -26.57
C GLN A 178 7.20 -11.24 -28.05
N ASN A 179 8.40 -11.74 -28.40
CA ASN A 179 8.74 -11.90 -29.83
C ASN A 179 9.45 -13.25 -30.11
N PRO A 180 8.80 -14.20 -30.82
CA PRO A 180 9.39 -15.50 -31.15
C PRO A 180 10.53 -15.43 -32.19
N ASN A 181 10.75 -14.27 -32.86
CA ASN A 181 11.83 -14.04 -33.83
C ASN A 181 13.00 -13.23 -33.25
N ASN A 182 13.22 -13.36 -31.94
CA ASN A 182 14.21 -12.71 -31.08
C ASN A 182 15.49 -12.23 -31.79
N SER A 183 15.44 -11.01 -32.35
CA SER A 183 16.60 -10.33 -32.91
C SER A 183 17.17 -9.27 -31.97
N TYR A 184 16.57 -9.10 -30.79
CA TYR A 184 16.93 -8.09 -29.78
C TYR A 184 16.91 -8.68 -28.37
N SER A 185 18.01 -8.52 -27.64
CA SER A 185 18.09 -8.80 -26.22
C SER A 185 17.85 -7.52 -25.42
N PHE A 186 17.16 -7.65 -24.29
CA PHE A 186 16.84 -6.55 -23.39
C PHE A 186 17.28 -6.90 -21.97
N GLU A 187 18.06 -6.02 -21.38
CA GLU A 187 18.46 -6.09 -19.97
C GLU A 187 17.84 -4.90 -19.22
N ILE A 188 17.23 -5.15 -18.08
CA ILE A 188 16.62 -4.13 -17.22
C ILE A 188 17.42 -4.02 -15.92
N LYS A 189 17.86 -2.81 -15.57
CA LYS A 189 18.54 -2.52 -14.28
C LYS A 189 17.74 -1.64 -13.33
N GLY A 190 16.50 -1.28 -13.66
CA GLY A 190 15.68 -0.51 -12.74
C GLY A 190 14.35 -0.07 -13.32
N VAL A 191 13.51 0.46 -12.44
CA VAL A 191 12.20 1.04 -12.76
C VAL A 191 12.08 2.43 -12.15
N ARG A 192 11.31 3.29 -12.82
CA ARG A 192 10.85 4.58 -12.32
C ARG A 192 9.35 4.71 -12.49
N ILE A 193 8.70 5.29 -11.50
CA ILE A 193 7.32 5.79 -11.59
C ILE A 193 7.40 7.30 -11.41
N ALA A 194 7.12 8.03 -12.48
CA ALA A 194 7.48 9.43 -12.57
C ALA A 194 6.28 10.37 -12.58
N GLN A 195 6.51 11.54 -11.99
CA GLN A 195 5.64 12.71 -12.03
C GLN A 195 4.25 12.53 -11.36
N ALA A 196 4.18 11.67 -10.35
CA ALA A 196 3.04 11.60 -9.42
C ALA A 196 3.16 12.71 -8.37
N ILE A 197 2.03 13.27 -7.91
CA ILE A 197 2.00 14.22 -6.79
C ILE A 197 2.62 13.56 -5.57
N SER A 198 3.58 14.26 -4.96
CA SER A 198 4.50 13.67 -3.99
C SER A 198 4.00 13.68 -2.56
N LYS A 199 2.99 14.49 -2.26
CA LYS A 199 2.54 14.76 -0.90
C LYS A 199 1.02 14.88 -0.82
N GLY A 200 0.47 14.45 0.31
CA GLY A 200 -0.97 14.51 0.58
C GLY A 200 -1.27 14.60 2.07
N ASP A 201 -2.45 15.13 2.39
CA ASP A 201 -3.04 15.02 3.71
C ASP A 201 -4.06 13.87 3.71
N PHE A 202 -4.13 13.11 4.79
CA PHE A 202 -5.07 12.01 4.94
C PHE A 202 -6.04 12.26 6.10
N ASP A 203 -7.33 12.36 5.79
CA ASP A 203 -8.42 12.52 6.73
C ASP A 203 -9.02 11.16 7.09
N PHE A 204 -8.88 10.78 8.37
CA PHE A 204 -9.35 9.51 8.88
C PHE A 204 -10.88 9.42 8.97
N THR A 205 -11.58 10.55 9.08
CA THR A 205 -13.05 10.58 9.12
C THR A 205 -13.62 10.30 7.73
N ALA A 206 -13.07 10.95 6.69
CA ALA A 206 -13.50 10.79 5.32
C ALA A 206 -13.27 9.35 4.81
N PHE A 207 -12.08 8.81 5.04
CA PHE A 207 -11.71 7.43 4.68
C PHE A 207 -12.62 6.36 5.32
N ALA A 208 -13.16 6.68 6.48
CA ALA A 208 -13.98 5.78 7.27
C ALA A 208 -15.49 5.92 7.05
N SER A 209 -15.92 6.75 6.10
CA SER A 209 -17.33 6.80 5.72
C SER A 209 -17.74 5.51 5.01
N GLU A 210 -18.99 5.08 5.16
CA GLU A 210 -19.53 3.89 4.45
C GLU A 210 -19.65 4.12 2.93
N SER A 211 -19.32 5.31 2.44
CA SER A 211 -19.23 5.61 1.02
C SER A 211 -17.85 5.19 0.52
N GLU A 212 -17.80 4.13 -0.30
CA GLU A 212 -16.57 3.61 -0.92
C GLU A 212 -15.84 4.62 -1.84
N SER A 213 -16.39 5.83 -2.01
CA SER A 213 -15.89 6.86 -2.92
C SER A 213 -14.81 7.78 -2.33
N GLU A 214 -14.58 7.80 -1.02
CA GLU A 214 -13.68 8.78 -0.40
C GLU A 214 -12.36 8.12 0.03
N SER A 215 -11.30 8.40 -0.73
CA SER A 215 -9.95 7.86 -0.48
C SER A 215 -9.30 8.36 0.82
N GLY A 216 -9.93 9.32 1.51
CA GLY A 216 -9.34 10.03 2.65
C GLY A 216 -8.26 11.06 2.25
N TRP A 217 -7.79 11.04 1.00
CA TRP A 217 -6.69 11.89 0.55
C TRP A 217 -7.14 13.25 0.06
N ASN A 218 -6.49 14.29 0.57
CA ASN A 218 -6.57 15.65 0.05
C ASN A 218 -5.22 16.08 -0.52
N LEU A 219 -5.19 16.28 -1.84
CA LEU A 219 -3.99 16.70 -2.58
C LEU A 219 -4.04 18.17 -3.01
N SER A 220 -5.13 18.89 -2.72
CA SER A 220 -5.40 20.22 -3.28
C SER A 220 -4.36 21.29 -2.90
N ALA A 221 -3.62 21.08 -1.80
CA ALA A 221 -2.54 21.95 -1.35
C ALA A 221 -1.18 21.62 -1.99
N TYR A 222 -1.08 20.56 -2.79
CA TYR A 222 0.18 20.01 -3.28
C TYR A 222 0.23 19.95 -4.81
N THR A 223 1.30 20.48 -5.39
CA THR A 223 1.55 20.46 -6.83
C THR A 223 2.91 19.85 -7.18
N ASP A 224 3.76 19.64 -6.17
CA ASP A 224 5.06 19.02 -6.36
C ASP A 224 4.90 17.58 -6.78
N LYS A 225 5.74 17.17 -7.71
CA LYS A 225 5.72 15.85 -8.33
C LYS A 225 7.07 15.20 -8.18
N GLN A 226 7.07 13.88 -7.98
CA GLN A 226 8.25 13.09 -7.67
C GLN A 226 8.47 11.98 -8.69
N ILE A 227 9.72 11.52 -8.77
CA ILE A 227 10.12 10.31 -9.48
C ILE A 227 10.55 9.28 -8.45
N TYR A 228 9.80 8.20 -8.35
CA TYR A 228 10.10 7.08 -7.46
C TYR A 228 10.95 6.06 -8.22
N THR A 229 12.04 5.59 -7.62
CA THR A 229 13.03 4.76 -8.32
C THR A 229 13.29 3.45 -7.57
N TYR A 230 13.51 2.38 -8.33
CA TYR A 230 14.13 1.15 -7.83
C TYR A 230 15.16 0.66 -8.85
N GLU A 231 16.44 0.64 -8.47
CA GLU A 231 17.50 0.04 -9.27
C GLU A 231 17.90 -1.33 -8.73
N PHE A 232 18.32 -2.21 -9.64
CA PHE A 232 18.71 -3.58 -9.34
C PHE A 232 20.23 -3.70 -9.35
N ASP A 233 20.76 -4.46 -8.39
CA ASP A 233 22.18 -4.81 -8.37
C ASP A 233 22.56 -5.57 -9.64
N GLU A 234 21.75 -6.58 -9.98
CA GLU A 234 21.91 -7.44 -11.16
C GLU A 234 20.82 -7.17 -12.20
N PRO A 235 21.17 -7.16 -13.50
CA PRO A 235 20.18 -6.97 -14.57
C PRO A 235 19.18 -8.13 -14.62
N LYS A 236 17.93 -7.79 -14.92
CA LYS A 236 16.86 -8.76 -15.19
C LYS A 236 16.65 -8.90 -16.70
N ASP A 237 16.51 -10.12 -17.17
CA ASP A 237 16.10 -10.44 -18.54
C ASP A 237 14.56 -10.48 -18.63
N MET A 238 14.00 -9.98 -19.73
CA MET A 238 12.55 -9.93 -20.02
C MET A 238 11.96 -11.23 -20.59
N ALA A 239 12.76 -12.27 -20.80
CA ALA A 239 12.34 -13.50 -21.48
C ALA A 239 11.18 -14.27 -20.84
N GLN A 240 10.79 -14.01 -19.57
CA GLN A 240 9.75 -14.78 -18.86
C GLN A 240 8.61 -13.94 -18.27
N GLY A 241 8.51 -12.63 -18.57
CA GLY A 241 7.43 -11.80 -18.03
C GLY A 241 7.47 -11.69 -16.49
N ALA A 242 8.69 -11.50 -15.95
CA ALA A 242 8.91 -11.43 -14.51
C ALA A 242 8.50 -10.07 -13.95
N SER A 243 8.10 -10.05 -12.68
CA SER A 243 7.89 -8.80 -11.98
C SER A 243 9.23 -8.13 -11.68
N LEU A 244 9.25 -6.83 -11.93
CA LEU A 244 10.43 -6.02 -11.72
C LEU A 244 10.57 -5.64 -10.24
N MET A 245 9.53 -5.85 -9.43
CA MET A 245 9.40 -5.33 -8.07
C MET A 245 9.22 -6.42 -7.00
N ASP A 246 9.43 -7.70 -7.35
CA ASP A 246 9.22 -8.85 -6.46
C ASP A 246 9.87 -8.73 -5.07
N LYS A 247 11.05 -8.10 -4.99
CA LYS A 247 11.81 -7.98 -3.72
C LYS A 247 11.21 -6.96 -2.75
N CYS A 248 10.45 -5.98 -3.24
CA CYS A 248 9.82 -4.95 -2.42
C CYS A 248 8.29 -5.04 -2.39
N GLY A 249 7.68 -5.91 -3.21
CA GLY A 249 6.23 -6.08 -3.26
C GLY A 249 5.48 -4.99 -4.02
N GLY A 250 6.17 -4.09 -4.73
CA GLY A 250 5.56 -2.97 -5.47
C GLY A 250 5.77 -1.61 -4.81
N ALA A 251 5.37 -0.54 -5.49
CA ALA A 251 5.38 0.81 -4.94
C ALA A 251 4.09 1.12 -4.20
N MET A 252 4.19 1.84 -3.08
CA MET A 252 3.07 2.27 -2.25
C MET A 252 2.87 3.78 -2.44
N LEU A 253 1.94 4.16 -3.32
CA LEU A 253 1.79 5.55 -3.78
C LEU A 253 0.43 6.15 -3.42
N ILE A 254 0.41 7.48 -3.32
CA ILE A 254 -0.81 8.23 -3.01
C ILE A 254 -1.82 8.07 -4.16
N PRO A 255 -3.08 7.65 -3.90
CA PRO A 255 -4.16 7.56 -4.88
C PRO A 255 -4.43 8.91 -5.55
N GLN A 256 -4.41 8.94 -6.88
CA GLN A 256 -4.57 10.16 -7.68
C GLN A 256 -4.89 9.87 -9.14
N GLN A 257 -5.45 10.86 -9.84
CA GLN A 257 -5.50 10.84 -11.30
C GLN A 257 -4.14 11.23 -11.88
N LEU A 258 -3.58 10.38 -12.74
CA LEU A 258 -2.40 10.72 -13.53
C LEU A 258 -2.82 11.40 -14.84
N THR A 259 -1.90 12.14 -15.44
CA THR A 259 -2.05 12.67 -16.79
C THR A 259 -0.79 12.31 -17.53
N ALA A 260 -0.91 11.56 -18.63
CA ALA A 260 0.23 11.05 -19.37
C ALA A 260 1.18 12.16 -19.83
N TRP A 261 2.47 11.81 -19.90
CA TRP A 261 3.47 12.61 -20.59
C TRP A 261 3.14 12.75 -22.09
N ASP A 262 2.96 14.00 -22.53
CA ASP A 262 2.77 14.36 -23.94
C ASP A 262 4.11 14.33 -24.69
N VAL A 263 4.47 13.14 -25.16
CA VAL A 263 5.72 12.88 -25.88
C VAL A 263 5.80 13.58 -27.25
N VAL A 264 4.66 13.95 -27.84
CA VAL A 264 4.61 14.57 -29.16
C VAL A 264 4.90 16.07 -29.03
N ASN A 265 4.20 16.77 -28.15
CA ASN A 265 4.24 18.23 -28.07
C ASN A 265 5.04 18.76 -26.86
N ASN A 266 5.50 17.90 -25.96
CA ASN A 266 6.21 18.28 -24.74
C ASN A 266 7.30 17.26 -24.36
N LYS A 267 8.24 17.02 -25.28
CA LYS A 267 9.35 16.05 -25.10
C LYS A 267 10.22 16.29 -23.87
N GLU A 268 10.43 17.54 -23.49
CA GLU A 268 11.16 17.94 -22.27
C GLU A 268 10.37 17.68 -20.97
N ASN A 269 9.12 17.24 -21.11
CA ASN A 269 8.17 17.04 -20.03
C ASN A 269 8.02 18.22 -19.05
N THR A 270 8.08 19.45 -19.55
CA THR A 270 7.96 20.67 -18.72
C THR A 270 6.62 20.76 -17.98
N ARG A 271 5.56 20.15 -18.52
CA ARG A 271 4.23 20.00 -17.89
C ARG A 271 4.16 18.88 -16.85
N LYS A 272 5.23 18.11 -16.65
CA LYS A 272 5.33 17.00 -15.70
C LYS A 272 4.20 15.97 -15.86
N GLY A 273 3.94 15.53 -17.08
CA GLY A 273 3.06 14.38 -17.32
C GLY A 273 3.70 13.08 -16.82
N ALA A 274 2.87 12.14 -16.39
CA ALA A 274 3.25 10.88 -15.77
C ALA A 274 3.69 9.84 -16.80
N TYR A 275 4.66 9.02 -16.38
CA TYR A 275 5.21 7.93 -17.17
C TYR A 275 5.84 6.89 -16.25
N ILE A 276 6.00 5.67 -16.76
CA ILE A 276 6.84 4.63 -16.18
C ILE A 276 8.09 4.55 -17.03
N SER A 277 9.28 4.45 -16.41
CA SER A 277 10.52 4.19 -17.14
C SER A 277 11.22 2.94 -16.69
N LEU A 278 11.90 2.28 -17.61
CA LEU A 278 12.80 1.17 -17.34
C LEU A 278 14.23 1.57 -17.69
N LEU A 279 15.20 1.20 -16.85
CA LEU A 279 16.61 1.41 -17.15
C LEU A 279 17.08 0.27 -18.05
N LEU A 280 17.12 0.53 -19.36
CA LEU A 280 17.30 -0.49 -20.39
C LEU A 280 18.69 -0.48 -20.99
N ARG A 281 19.14 -1.68 -21.36
CA ARG A 281 20.15 -1.91 -22.38
C ARG A 281 19.60 -2.85 -23.42
N ILE A 282 19.69 -2.44 -24.68
CA ILE A 282 19.14 -3.17 -25.82
C ILE A 282 20.28 -3.49 -26.77
N THR A 283 20.41 -4.76 -27.12
CA THR A 283 21.40 -5.23 -28.11
C THR A 283 20.71 -6.08 -29.16
N THR A 284 21.26 -6.13 -30.37
CA THR A 284 20.80 -7.11 -31.37
C THR A 284 21.33 -8.50 -31.03
N LYS A 285 20.75 -9.54 -31.62
CA LYS A 285 21.24 -10.93 -31.52
C LYS A 285 22.72 -11.09 -31.89
N ASP A 286 23.22 -10.23 -32.78
CA ASP A 286 24.60 -10.25 -33.26
C ASP A 286 25.53 -9.37 -32.39
N GLY A 287 25.00 -8.83 -31.28
CA GLY A 287 25.74 -8.08 -30.27
C GLY A 287 25.89 -6.57 -30.54
N ALA A 288 25.21 -6.02 -31.56
CA ALA A 288 25.25 -4.59 -31.81
C ALA A 288 24.44 -3.84 -30.74
N LEU A 289 25.01 -2.79 -30.15
CA LEU A 289 24.29 -1.93 -29.20
C LEU A 289 23.23 -1.11 -29.93
N VAL A 290 22.02 -1.12 -29.40
CA VAL A 290 20.86 -0.35 -29.90
C VAL A 290 20.55 0.79 -28.95
N TYR A 291 20.54 0.51 -27.65
CA TYR A 291 20.28 1.49 -26.59
C TYR A 291 21.13 1.15 -25.36
N PRO A 292 21.79 2.11 -24.70
CA PRO A 292 21.84 3.56 -24.96
C PRO A 292 22.31 3.94 -26.36
N PHE A 293 21.90 5.12 -26.83
CA PHE A 293 22.38 5.63 -28.11
C PHE A 293 23.87 5.97 -28.06
N LYS A 294 24.48 6.11 -29.24
CA LYS A 294 25.93 6.27 -29.41
C LYS A 294 26.55 7.33 -28.50
N GLU A 295 25.93 8.51 -28.40
CA GLU A 295 26.47 9.62 -27.60
C GLU A 295 26.55 9.26 -26.11
N ASP A 296 25.49 8.66 -25.56
CA ASP A 296 25.43 8.18 -24.18
C ASP A 296 26.40 7.01 -23.93
N ALA A 297 26.49 6.08 -24.88
CA ALA A 297 27.41 4.94 -24.80
C ALA A 297 28.88 5.37 -24.84
N GLU A 298 29.23 6.33 -25.70
CA GLU A 298 30.57 6.92 -25.77
C GLU A 298 30.91 7.75 -24.52
N ALA A 299 29.90 8.28 -23.82
CA ALA A 299 30.03 8.88 -22.49
C ALA A 299 30.15 7.86 -21.35
N GLY A 300 30.12 6.55 -21.65
CA GLY A 300 30.29 5.47 -20.68
C GLY A 300 29.01 4.97 -20.02
N LYS A 301 27.82 5.38 -20.49
CA LYS A 301 26.55 4.82 -20.01
C LYS A 301 26.34 3.43 -20.62
N GLU A 302 26.19 2.42 -19.76
CA GLU A 302 25.86 1.05 -20.20
C GLU A 302 24.35 0.85 -20.36
N TYR A 303 23.54 1.61 -19.60
CA TYR A 303 22.08 1.59 -19.60
C TYR A 303 21.55 3.02 -19.65
N ALA A 304 20.33 3.21 -20.14
CA ALA A 304 19.64 4.50 -20.14
C ALA A 304 18.14 4.32 -19.96
N TRP A 305 17.43 5.36 -19.55
CA TRP A 305 16.02 5.28 -19.19
C TRP A 305 15.09 5.38 -20.40
N ALA A 306 14.21 4.38 -20.53
CA ALA A 306 13.17 4.30 -21.54
C ALA A 306 11.80 4.49 -20.90
N ALA A 307 11.08 5.53 -21.30
CA ALA A 307 9.82 5.97 -20.74
C ALA A 307 8.61 5.57 -21.60
N ILE A 308 7.53 5.21 -20.90
CA ILE A 308 6.20 4.90 -21.43
C ILE A 308 5.19 5.82 -20.72
N PRO A 309 4.50 6.73 -21.43
CA PRO A 309 3.48 7.60 -20.84
C PRO A 309 2.34 6.80 -20.19
N VAL A 310 1.83 7.29 -19.05
CA VAL A 310 0.75 6.62 -18.30
C VAL A 310 -0.36 7.61 -17.96
N ASP A 311 -1.58 7.28 -18.37
CA ASP A 311 -2.82 7.95 -17.97
C ASP A 311 -3.69 6.92 -17.25
N THR A 312 -3.78 7.02 -15.93
CA THR A 312 -4.53 6.07 -15.11
C THR A 312 -4.98 6.76 -13.83
N LYS A 313 -6.17 6.39 -13.34
CA LYS A 313 -6.64 6.76 -12.02
C LYS A 313 -6.20 5.70 -11.00
N TRP A 314 -5.43 6.11 -10.01
CA TRP A 314 -5.09 5.31 -8.85
C TRP A 314 -6.07 5.53 -7.71
N GLU A 315 -6.57 4.44 -7.14
CA GLU A 315 -7.56 4.43 -6.06
C GLU A 315 -6.99 3.74 -4.82
N ALA A 316 -7.44 4.19 -3.65
CA ALA A 316 -6.99 3.65 -2.36
C ALA A 316 -7.37 2.17 -2.25
N GLY A 317 -6.44 1.35 -1.73
CA GLY A 317 -6.68 -0.08 -1.52
C GLY A 317 -6.83 -0.89 -2.81
N LYS A 318 -6.31 -0.39 -3.93
CA LYS A 318 -6.24 -1.13 -5.20
C LYS A 318 -4.80 -1.44 -5.56
N LYS A 319 -4.62 -2.57 -6.26
CA LYS A 319 -3.37 -2.97 -6.88
C LYS A 319 -3.45 -2.79 -8.39
N TYR A 320 -2.46 -2.10 -8.96
CA TYR A 320 -2.31 -1.85 -10.39
C TYR A 320 -1.09 -2.61 -10.91
N VAL A 321 -1.31 -3.58 -11.79
CA VAL A 321 -0.22 -4.33 -12.44
C VAL A 321 -0.07 -3.81 -13.86
N TYR A 322 0.97 -3.01 -14.09
CA TYR A 322 1.36 -2.54 -15.42
C TYR A 322 2.16 -3.62 -16.12
N ARG A 323 1.64 -4.14 -17.23
CA ARG A 323 2.31 -5.16 -18.05
C ARG A 323 2.82 -4.51 -19.34
N LEU A 324 4.12 -4.27 -19.40
CA LEU A 324 4.78 -3.59 -20.51
C LEU A 324 5.27 -4.62 -21.53
N ASN A 325 4.77 -4.54 -22.77
CA ASN A 325 5.10 -5.46 -23.85
C ASN A 325 6.01 -4.82 -24.91
N PHE A 326 7.24 -5.31 -24.97
CA PHE A 326 8.33 -4.79 -25.81
C PHE A 326 8.44 -5.49 -27.19
N ALA A 327 7.41 -6.22 -27.62
CA ALA A 327 7.43 -7.00 -28.87
C ALA A 327 7.76 -6.18 -30.13
N ASN A 328 7.26 -4.94 -30.21
CA ASN A 328 7.34 -4.08 -31.40
C ASN A 328 8.12 -2.77 -31.15
N GLY A 329 8.45 -2.44 -29.90
CA GLY A 329 8.97 -1.14 -29.54
C GLY A 329 9.71 -1.14 -28.22
N ALA A 330 10.32 0.00 -27.89
CA ALA A 330 11.05 0.20 -26.63
C ALA A 330 10.70 1.51 -25.90
N GLY A 331 9.60 2.16 -26.29
CA GLY A 331 9.18 3.43 -25.72
C GLY A 331 10.04 4.58 -26.22
N TYR A 332 10.16 5.61 -25.39
CA TYR A 332 10.84 6.85 -25.73
C TYR A 332 11.99 7.12 -24.77
N VAL A 333 13.01 7.85 -25.21
CA VAL A 333 14.06 8.33 -24.31
C VAL A 333 13.43 9.18 -23.20
N ASP A 334 13.72 8.83 -21.95
CA ASP A 334 13.15 9.46 -20.76
C ASP A 334 13.44 10.98 -20.72
N PRO A 335 12.47 11.82 -20.30
CA PRO A 335 12.65 13.27 -20.17
C PRO A 335 13.78 13.72 -19.24
N GLU A 336 14.22 12.88 -18.32
CA GLU A 336 15.33 13.14 -17.39
C GLU A 336 16.70 12.80 -17.98
N GLU A 337 16.78 12.19 -19.17
CA GLU A 337 18.05 11.97 -19.88
C GLU A 337 18.60 13.27 -20.49
N ASP A 338 19.93 13.42 -20.56
CA ASP A 338 20.55 14.67 -21.01
C ASP A 338 20.30 14.97 -22.51
N THR A 339 20.12 13.93 -23.32
CA THR A 339 19.99 14.04 -24.77
C THR A 339 18.81 13.25 -25.28
N ASN A 340 18.35 13.57 -26.49
CA ASN A 340 17.38 12.74 -27.24
C ASN A 340 16.01 12.51 -26.56
N LYS A 341 15.67 13.25 -25.50
CA LYS A 341 14.38 13.21 -24.80
C LYS A 341 13.18 13.11 -25.74
N GLY A 342 12.29 12.15 -25.47
CA GLY A 342 11.09 11.91 -26.27
C GLY A 342 11.33 11.39 -27.68
N LYS A 343 12.56 11.01 -28.05
CA LYS A 343 12.79 10.26 -29.29
C LYS A 343 12.38 8.80 -29.09
N PRO A 344 11.70 8.17 -30.06
CA PRO A 344 11.47 6.72 -30.05
C PRO A 344 12.80 5.97 -30.00
N ILE A 345 12.88 4.93 -29.17
CA ILE A 345 14.10 4.09 -29.04
C ILE A 345 14.15 3.05 -30.18
N LEU A 346 13.01 2.45 -30.49
CA LEU A 346 12.78 1.62 -31.66
C LEU A 346 11.59 2.21 -32.42
N ASP A 347 11.59 2.08 -33.75
CA ASP A 347 10.51 2.56 -34.62
C ASP A 347 9.29 1.62 -34.55
N GLY A 348 8.61 1.66 -33.41
CA GLY A 348 7.42 0.89 -33.10
C GLY A 348 6.96 1.10 -31.66
N GLU A 349 5.71 0.72 -31.39
CA GLU A 349 5.04 1.02 -30.12
C GLU A 349 5.29 -0.05 -29.05
N VAL A 350 5.40 0.38 -27.81
CA VAL A 350 5.25 -0.50 -26.64
C VAL A 350 3.78 -0.54 -26.31
N LYS A 351 3.18 -1.73 -26.36
CA LYS A 351 1.82 -1.94 -25.87
C LYS A 351 1.88 -2.19 -24.36
N PHE A 352 0.93 -1.66 -23.61
CA PHE A 352 0.77 -2.04 -22.22
C PHE A 352 -0.69 -2.20 -21.84
N ASP A 353 -0.93 -3.09 -20.89
CA ASP A 353 -2.21 -3.26 -20.22
C ASP A 353 -2.03 -3.03 -18.71
N VAL A 354 -3.12 -2.59 -18.07
CA VAL A 354 -3.17 -2.36 -16.62
C VAL A 354 -4.25 -3.25 -16.05
N GLU A 355 -3.85 -4.22 -15.26
CA GLU A 355 -4.77 -5.05 -14.47
C GLU A 355 -5.00 -4.37 -13.11
N VAL A 356 -6.27 -4.18 -12.75
CA VAL A 356 -6.67 -3.56 -11.50
C VAL A 356 -7.42 -4.59 -10.65
N THR A 357 -6.95 -4.78 -9.43
CA THR A 357 -7.57 -5.70 -8.46
C THR A 357 -7.75 -5.01 -7.12
N ASP A 358 -8.68 -5.51 -6.31
CA ASP A 358 -8.69 -5.18 -4.89
C ASP A 358 -7.34 -5.58 -4.29
N TRP A 359 -6.81 -4.72 -3.43
CA TRP A 359 -5.62 -5.03 -2.67
C TRP A 359 -5.98 -5.97 -1.52
N GLU A 360 -6.30 -7.20 -1.88
CA GLU A 360 -6.35 -8.35 -0.99
C GLU A 360 -5.01 -9.08 -1.09
N SER A 361 -4.50 -9.63 0.02
CA SER A 361 -3.30 -10.47 -0.02
C SER A 361 -3.57 -11.74 -0.82
N HIS A 362 -3.30 -11.71 -2.12
CA HIS A 362 -3.41 -12.89 -2.99
C HIS A 362 -2.03 -13.48 -3.27
N ASP A 363 -1.87 -14.77 -2.98
CA ASP A 363 -0.93 -15.63 -3.69
C ASP A 363 -1.47 -15.90 -5.10
N TYR A 364 -0.61 -15.70 -6.10
CA TYR A 364 -0.90 -15.88 -7.52
C TYR A 364 -1.15 -17.34 -7.89
N THR A 365 -2.28 -17.66 -8.54
CA THR A 365 -2.53 -18.98 -9.16
C THR A 365 -3.00 -18.91 -10.62
N GLY A 366 -2.76 -17.81 -11.33
CA GLY A 366 -3.16 -17.66 -12.73
C GLY A 366 -2.20 -18.37 -13.70
N ASN A 367 -2.71 -19.22 -14.57
CA ASN A 367 -1.94 -19.78 -15.69
C ASN A 367 -1.94 -18.76 -16.85
N MET A 368 -0.78 -18.47 -17.45
CA MET A 368 -0.73 -17.76 -18.74
C MET A 368 -1.34 -18.66 -19.83
N GLU A 369 -2.51 -18.33 -20.34
CA GLU A 369 -2.96 -18.84 -21.63
C GLU A 369 -3.02 -17.73 -22.69
N ASN A 370 -2.69 -18.13 -23.91
CA ASN A 370 -2.46 -17.30 -25.09
C ASN A 370 -3.60 -16.33 -25.39
N GLY A 371 -3.22 -15.06 -25.55
CA GLY A 371 -3.75 -14.13 -26.57
C GLY A 371 -5.26 -13.99 -26.66
N GLU A 372 -5.79 -12.96 -26.01
CA GLU A 372 -6.91 -12.21 -26.58
C GLU A 372 -6.44 -10.80 -26.96
N ILE A 373 -6.72 -10.50 -28.22
CA ILE A 373 -6.45 -9.26 -28.91
C ILE A 373 -7.59 -8.34 -28.47
N THR A 374 -7.33 -7.38 -27.58
CA THR A 374 -8.34 -6.37 -27.29
C THR A 374 -8.44 -5.43 -28.49
N GLU A 375 -9.63 -5.38 -29.06
CA GLU A 375 -10.03 -4.64 -30.25
C GLU A 375 -9.63 -3.16 -30.20
N ASP A 376 -9.35 -2.63 -31.39
CA ASP A 376 -8.91 -1.29 -31.71
C ASP A 376 -9.76 -0.21 -31.01
N LEU A 377 -9.08 0.69 -30.29
CA LEU A 377 -9.61 2.01 -29.92
C LEU A 377 -9.33 2.99 -31.06
N ASP A 378 -10.00 2.83 -32.20
CA ASP A 378 -10.16 3.92 -33.17
C ASP A 378 -11.34 3.67 -34.09
N GLU A 379 -12.50 4.27 -33.79
CA GLU A 379 -13.34 4.87 -34.82
C GLU A 379 -13.96 6.15 -34.25
N THR A 380 -13.37 7.28 -34.62
CA THR A 380 -14.03 8.58 -34.57
C THR A 380 -15.27 8.55 -35.45
N ASP A 381 -16.43 8.83 -34.87
CA ASP A 381 -17.67 9.18 -35.58
C ASP A 381 -17.42 10.40 -36.49
N THR A 382 -17.19 10.15 -37.77
CA THR A 382 -17.41 11.14 -38.83
C THR A 382 -18.56 10.66 -39.69
N GLU A 383 -19.79 11.02 -39.31
CA GLU A 383 -20.93 10.90 -40.21
C GLU A 383 -20.73 11.84 -41.42
N ASP A 384 -20.72 11.22 -42.59
CA ASP A 384 -20.79 11.87 -43.91
C ASP A 384 -22.19 12.48 -44.11
N PRO A 385 -22.32 13.83 -44.26
CA PRO A 385 -23.63 14.45 -44.42
C PRO A 385 -24.16 14.47 -45.87
N TRP A 386 -23.62 13.69 -46.81
CA TRP A 386 -24.09 13.71 -48.21
C TRP A 386 -24.18 12.32 -48.88
N GLY A 387 -25.19 11.54 -48.53
CA GLY A 387 -25.67 10.39 -49.31
C GLY A 387 -27.06 10.64 -49.90
N GLY A 388 -27.14 10.95 -51.19
CA GLY A 388 -28.40 11.05 -51.91
C GLY A 388 -28.92 9.71 -52.42
N GLU A 389 -30.23 9.50 -52.32
CA GLU A 389 -31.17 9.31 -53.43
C GLU A 389 -32.55 9.87 -53.02
#